data_AF-A0A8H4FDF1-F1
#
_entry.id   AF-A0A8H4FDF1-F1
#
_cell.length_a   1.000
_cell.length_b   1.000
_cell.length_c   1.000
_cell.angle_alpha   90.00
_cell.angle_beta   90.00
_cell.angle_gamma   90.00
#
_symmetry.space_group_name_H-M   'P 1'
#
loop_
_entity.id
_entity.type
_entity.pdbx_description
1 polymer ?
#
loop_
_entity_poly.entity_id
_entity_poly.type
_entity_poly.pdbx_seq_one_letter_code
_entity_poly.pdbx_strand_id
1 'polypeptide(L)'
;SSSIINSSLETPSHHHSQQQQQQWPPSASTTPPSPIQNRPHRPLPNPHQSSSPLSRLSRFHPDCEGMLPLPDHVLLVSNIAKKSLTRMAGIQVNVWPDDEGTVEKLIARCERTIALLDSVVPRDVDGHEGGTVEFRLGGGGLKMTAEEYLMKYAVPFFGFHLGLAYAMLRMKGVELGFADCLMPGVGPLEV
;
A
#
# COMPACT_ATOMS: atom_id res chain seq x y z
N SER A 1 78.03 11.78 5.52
CA SER A 1 77.00 10.88 4.97
C SER A 1 75.65 11.52 5.24
N SER A 2 75.11 12.31 4.29
CA SER A 2 74.05 11.91 3.33
C SER A 2 72.75 11.51 4.06
N SER A 3 71.55 12.03 3.84
CA SER A 3 70.97 12.96 2.87
C SER A 3 69.59 13.45 3.39
N ILE A 4 69.13 14.56 2.80
CA ILE A 4 67.89 15.35 2.91
C ILE A 4 66.65 14.45 2.55
N ILE A 5 65.40 14.61 3.05
CA ILE A 5 64.30 15.50 2.60
C ILE A 5 63.02 15.30 3.45
N ASN A 6 62.52 16.41 4.04
CA ASN A 6 61.16 16.99 4.10
C ASN A 6 59.87 16.12 4.16
N SER A 7 58.95 16.48 5.06
CA SER A 7 57.60 17.03 4.73
C SER A 7 56.42 16.51 5.59
N SER A 8 55.68 17.48 6.14
CA SER A 8 54.22 17.55 6.33
C SER A 8 53.52 16.85 7.50
N LEU A 9 52.66 17.67 8.10
CA LEU A 9 51.71 17.44 9.18
C LEU A 9 50.58 16.48 8.76
N GLU A 10 50.23 15.52 9.62
CA GLU A 10 48.93 14.85 9.58
C GLU A 10 48.31 14.72 10.98
N THR A 11 47.04 15.12 11.05
CA THR A 11 46.12 15.07 12.18
C THR A 11 45.43 13.70 12.32
N PRO A 12 44.84 13.36 13.49
CA PRO A 12 44.42 12.00 13.79
C PRO A 12 43.09 11.60 13.13
N SER A 13 43.04 10.32 12.80
CA SER A 13 42.01 9.61 12.04
C SER A 13 40.63 9.58 12.71
N HIS A 14 39.62 10.08 12.01
CA HIS A 14 38.21 9.73 12.26
C HIS A 14 37.82 8.53 11.39
N HIS A 15 37.49 7.41 12.04
CA HIS A 15 36.86 6.27 11.38
C HIS A 15 35.43 6.63 10.95
N HIS A 16 35.26 6.91 9.65
CA HIS A 16 33.96 6.92 8.98
C HIS A 16 33.56 5.48 8.65
N SER A 17 32.44 5.05 9.21
CA SER A 17 31.73 3.82 8.85
C SER A 17 31.17 3.94 7.43
N GLN A 18 31.65 3.09 6.52
CA GLN A 18 31.10 3.00 5.16
C GLN A 18 29.67 2.45 5.21
N GLN A 19 28.68 3.31 4.97
CA GLN A 19 27.40 2.87 4.45
C GLN A 19 27.57 2.54 2.96
N GLN A 20 27.38 1.26 2.61
CA GLN A 20 27.27 0.84 1.22
C GLN A 20 26.07 1.56 0.58
N GLN A 21 26.35 2.55 -0.25
CA GLN A 21 25.41 3.06 -1.23
C GLN A 21 25.12 1.92 -2.21
N GLN A 22 23.91 1.37 -2.15
CA GLN A 22 23.44 0.48 -3.21
C GLN A 22 23.34 1.29 -4.50
N GLN A 23 24.34 1.12 -5.37
CA GLN A 23 24.31 1.62 -6.75
C GLN A 23 23.25 0.81 -7.52
N TRP A 24 22.22 1.51 -7.98
CA TRP A 24 21.28 0.98 -8.97
C TRP A 24 22.01 0.76 -10.30
N PRO A 25 21.74 -0.31 -11.06
CA PRO A 25 22.41 -0.54 -12.34
C PRO A 25 22.14 0.61 -13.34
N PRO A 26 23.07 0.91 -14.26
CA PRO A 26 22.87 1.94 -15.27
C PRO A 26 21.69 1.57 -16.17
N SER A 27 20.81 2.54 -16.40
CA SER A 27 19.63 2.45 -17.24
C SER A 27 19.96 1.85 -18.62
N ALA A 28 19.38 0.69 -18.93
CA ALA A 28 19.44 0.12 -20.26
C ALA A 28 18.68 1.03 -21.25
N SER A 29 19.39 1.44 -22.31
CA SER A 29 18.90 1.91 -23.61
C SER A 29 17.67 2.84 -23.63
N THR A 30 17.95 4.15 -23.77
CA THR A 30 16.98 5.16 -24.19
C THR A 30 16.56 4.90 -25.64
N THR A 31 15.52 4.08 -25.84
CA THR A 31 14.72 4.16 -27.06
C THR A 31 13.60 5.16 -26.77
N PRO A 32 13.44 6.24 -27.54
CA PRO A 32 12.34 7.18 -27.31
C PRO A 32 11.00 6.44 -27.42
N PRO A 33 9.98 6.80 -26.63
CA PRO A 33 8.66 6.22 -26.78
C PRO A 33 8.17 6.48 -28.21
N SER A 34 7.66 5.44 -28.87
CA SER A 34 7.02 5.57 -30.18
C SER A 34 5.93 6.66 -30.12
N PRO A 35 5.73 7.45 -31.20
CA PRO A 35 4.64 8.41 -31.24
C PRO A 35 3.32 7.72 -30.92
N ILE A 36 2.45 8.39 -30.18
CA ILE A 36 1.06 7.96 -29.98
C ILE A 36 0.37 7.96 -31.34
N GLN A 37 0.48 6.86 -32.07
CA GLN A 37 -0.24 6.61 -33.31
C GLN A 37 -0.85 5.22 -33.21
N ASN A 38 -2.18 5.20 -33.36
CA ASN A 38 -3.04 4.02 -33.50
C ASN A 38 -3.34 3.22 -32.23
N ARG A 39 -3.89 3.88 -31.19
CA ARG A 39 -4.90 3.20 -30.35
C ARG A 39 -6.24 3.29 -31.10
N PRO A 40 -6.94 2.19 -31.41
CA PRO A 40 -8.23 2.28 -32.09
C PRO A 40 -9.19 3.09 -31.20
N HIS A 41 -9.74 4.18 -31.76
CA HIS A 41 -10.85 4.89 -31.13
C HIS A 41 -12.02 3.91 -31.02
N ARG A 42 -12.24 3.33 -29.83
CA ARG A 42 -13.49 2.63 -29.54
C ARG A 42 -14.60 3.70 -29.59
N PRO A 43 -15.59 3.57 -30.49
CA PRO A 43 -16.69 4.53 -30.55
C PRO A 43 -17.40 4.54 -29.20
N LEU A 44 -17.72 5.75 -28.70
CA LEU A 44 -18.62 5.86 -27.56
C LEU A 44 -19.95 5.18 -27.93
N PRO A 45 -20.57 4.43 -27.00
CA PRO A 45 -21.86 3.81 -27.27
C PRO A 45 -22.90 4.87 -27.69
N ASN A 46 -23.68 4.52 -28.72
CA ASN A 46 -24.64 5.40 -29.36
C ASN A 46 -25.58 6.05 -28.32
N PRO A 47 -25.70 7.40 -28.25
CA PRO A 47 -26.53 8.09 -27.26
C PRO A 47 -28.03 7.74 -27.32
N HIS A 48 -28.48 7.05 -28.38
CA HIS A 48 -29.86 6.61 -28.55
C HIS A 48 -30.21 5.25 -27.90
N GLN A 49 -29.27 4.54 -27.29
CA GLN A 49 -29.62 3.46 -26.35
C GLN A 49 -29.92 4.07 -24.98
N SER A 50 -31.18 4.46 -24.82
CA SER A 50 -31.80 5.00 -23.60
C SER A 50 -31.61 4.04 -22.43
N SER A 51 -30.50 4.22 -21.73
CA SER A 51 -30.31 3.83 -20.35
C SER A 51 -30.18 5.18 -19.63
N SER A 52 -31.06 5.46 -18.66
CA SER A 52 -31.06 6.72 -17.90
C SER A 52 -29.64 7.03 -17.40
N PRO A 53 -29.24 8.30 -17.24
CA PRO A 53 -27.92 8.65 -16.71
C PRO A 53 -27.54 7.88 -15.43
N LEU A 54 -28.53 7.53 -14.59
CA LEU A 54 -28.36 6.72 -13.39
C LEU A 54 -28.11 5.23 -13.68
N SER A 55 -28.68 4.65 -14.73
CA SER A 55 -28.40 3.27 -15.14
C SER A 55 -27.00 3.06 -15.75
N ARG A 56 -26.27 4.16 -16.02
CA ARG A 56 -24.83 4.11 -16.30
C ARG A 56 -23.99 4.05 -15.03
N LEU A 57 -24.52 4.54 -13.89
CA LEU A 57 -23.90 4.40 -12.57
C LEU A 57 -24.18 3.05 -11.91
N SER A 58 -25.21 2.32 -12.36
CA SER A 58 -25.60 1.02 -11.79
C SER A 58 -24.70 -0.15 -12.18
N ARG A 59 -23.65 0.11 -12.98
CA ARG A 59 -22.62 -0.87 -13.35
C ARG A 59 -21.27 -0.18 -13.21
N PHE A 60 -20.35 -0.76 -12.44
CA PHE A 60 -18.93 -0.38 -12.56
C PHE A 60 -18.54 -0.51 -14.04
N HIS A 61 -17.90 0.52 -14.59
CA HIS A 61 -17.60 0.61 -16.01
C HIS A 61 -16.83 -0.66 -16.45
N PRO A 62 -17.21 -1.32 -17.55
CA PRO A 62 -16.57 -2.56 -17.99
C PRO A 62 -15.07 -2.38 -18.29
N ASP A 63 -14.65 -1.15 -18.60
CA ASP A 63 -13.26 -0.77 -18.71
C ASP A 63 -12.86 0.11 -17.50
N CYS A 64 -12.86 -0.45 -16.29
CA CYS A 64 -12.18 0.16 -15.12
C CYS A 64 -10.65 0.10 -15.34
N GLU A 65 -10.15 0.71 -16.42
CA GLU A 65 -8.72 0.87 -16.67
C GLU A 65 -8.10 1.56 -15.43
N GLY A 66 -7.18 0.87 -14.76
CA GLY A 66 -6.49 1.36 -13.57
C GLY A 66 -7.03 0.84 -12.22
N MET A 67 -8.11 0.04 -12.19
CA MET A 67 -8.51 -0.65 -10.95
C MET A 67 -7.64 -1.89 -10.71
N LEU A 68 -7.14 -2.04 -9.48
CA LEU A 68 -6.37 -3.21 -9.09
C LEU A 68 -7.27 -4.46 -9.02
N PRO A 69 -6.73 -5.66 -9.28
CA PRO A 69 -7.46 -6.90 -9.07
C PRO A 69 -7.70 -7.15 -7.57
N LEU A 70 -8.64 -8.05 -7.26
CA LEU A 70 -9.07 -8.35 -5.89
C LEU A 70 -7.91 -8.73 -4.95
N PRO A 71 -6.94 -9.59 -5.35
CA PRO A 71 -5.81 -9.94 -4.49
C PRO A 71 -5.05 -8.71 -4.01
N ASP A 72 -4.78 -7.76 -4.91
CA ASP A 72 -4.03 -6.54 -4.56
C ASP A 72 -4.78 -5.68 -3.54
N HIS A 73 -6.11 -5.59 -3.62
CA HIS A 73 -6.88 -4.90 -2.60
C HIS A 73 -6.78 -5.58 -1.22
N VAL A 74 -6.80 -6.91 -1.17
CA VAL A 74 -6.59 -7.66 0.09
C VAL A 74 -5.17 -7.42 0.64
N LEU A 75 -4.16 -7.44 -0.23
CA LEU A 75 -2.77 -7.16 0.17
C LEU A 75 -2.61 -5.74 0.69
N LEU A 76 -3.25 -4.75 0.09
CA LEU A 76 -3.19 -3.36 0.53
C LEU A 76 -3.82 -3.16 1.91
N VAL A 77 -4.96 -3.81 2.19
CA VAL A 77 -5.61 -3.83 3.52
C VAL A 77 -4.69 -4.45 4.56
N SER A 78 -4.12 -5.62 4.28
CA SER A 78 -3.16 -6.28 5.17
C SER A 78 -1.90 -5.42 5.40
N ASN A 79 -1.36 -4.83 4.33
CA ASN A 79 -0.13 -4.06 4.38
C ASN A 79 -0.29 -2.75 5.13
N ILE A 80 -1.41 -2.04 5.00
CA ILE A 80 -1.63 -0.80 5.76
C ILE A 80 -1.78 -1.10 7.26
N ALA A 81 -2.47 -2.18 7.64
CA ALA A 81 -2.58 -2.61 9.03
C ALA A 81 -1.19 -2.91 9.63
N LYS A 82 -0.41 -3.76 8.96
CA LYS A 82 0.98 -4.08 9.35
C LYS A 82 1.88 -2.85 9.45
N LYS A 83 1.91 -2.03 8.40
CA LYS A 83 2.79 -0.84 8.34
C LYS A 83 2.45 0.18 9.41
N SER A 84 1.19 0.22 9.85
CA SER A 84 0.78 1.16 10.90
C SER A 84 1.42 0.84 12.25
N LEU A 85 1.60 -0.44 12.59
CA LEU A 85 2.33 -0.85 13.79
C LEU A 85 3.78 -0.35 13.77
N THR A 86 4.49 -0.56 12.66
CA THR A 86 5.89 -0.11 12.54
C THR A 86 6.01 1.40 12.49
N ARG A 87 5.09 2.08 11.80
CA ARG A 87 5.17 3.53 11.60
C ARG A 87 4.83 4.32 12.86
N MET A 88 3.78 3.94 13.58
CA MET A 88 3.33 4.68 14.77
C MET A 88 4.11 4.26 16.01
N ALA A 89 4.26 2.94 16.22
CA ALA A 89 4.78 2.37 17.46
C ALA A 89 6.21 1.83 17.34
N GLY A 90 6.82 1.89 16.14
CA GLY A 90 8.17 1.34 15.93
C GLY A 90 8.25 -0.19 16.00
N ILE A 91 7.11 -0.88 16.12
CA ILE A 91 7.03 -2.33 16.23
C ILE A 91 7.55 -2.95 14.92
N GLN A 92 8.65 -3.68 15.02
CA GLN A 92 9.26 -4.32 13.86
C GLN A 92 8.40 -5.52 13.43
N VAL A 93 7.91 -5.46 12.20
CA VAL A 93 7.16 -6.57 11.60
C VAL A 93 7.96 -7.16 10.44
N ASN A 94 8.06 -8.48 10.41
CA ASN A 94 8.70 -9.21 9.33
C ASN A 94 8.10 -8.82 7.96
N VAL A 95 8.98 -8.68 6.98
CA VAL A 95 8.58 -8.54 5.58
C VAL A 95 7.94 -9.87 5.16
N TRP A 96 6.77 -9.78 4.53
CA TRP A 96 6.09 -10.95 3.97
C TRP A 96 6.20 -10.84 2.45
N PRO A 97 6.52 -11.94 1.74
CA PRO A 97 6.42 -11.94 0.29
C PRO A 97 4.95 -11.67 -0.09
N ASP A 98 4.77 -10.98 -1.21
CA ASP A 98 3.46 -10.71 -1.80
C ASP A 98 3.24 -11.72 -2.97
N ASP A 99 3.19 -13.02 -2.64
CA ASP A 99 3.12 -14.16 -3.58
C ASP A 99 1.76 -14.91 -3.51
N GLU A 100 0.71 -14.24 -3.04
CA GLU A 100 -0.64 -14.76 -2.88
C GLU A 100 -1.37 -14.96 -4.23
N GLY A 101 -1.06 -16.06 -4.92
CA GLY A 101 -1.70 -16.45 -6.18
C GLY A 101 -2.98 -17.28 -6.06
N THR A 102 -3.42 -17.64 -4.84
CA THR A 102 -4.63 -18.45 -4.61
C THR A 102 -5.49 -17.87 -3.50
N VAL A 103 -6.76 -18.28 -3.44
CA VAL A 103 -7.71 -17.83 -2.41
C VAL A 103 -7.24 -18.27 -1.01
N GLU A 104 -6.73 -19.48 -0.89
CA GLU A 104 -6.21 -20.03 0.37
C GLU A 104 -5.04 -19.21 0.89
N LYS A 105 -4.14 -18.77 0.00
CA LYS A 105 -3.03 -17.88 0.36
C LYS A 105 -3.53 -16.50 0.81
N LEU A 106 -4.58 -15.96 0.18
CA LEU A 106 -5.19 -14.70 0.58
C LEU A 106 -5.86 -14.79 1.95
N ILE A 107 -6.57 -15.88 2.22
CA ILE A 107 -7.15 -16.15 3.55
C ILE A 107 -6.03 -16.25 4.58
N ALA A 108 -4.99 -17.03 4.31
CA ALA A 108 -3.83 -17.16 5.20
C ALA A 108 -3.12 -15.82 5.45
N ARG A 109 -3.10 -14.91 4.47
CA ARG A 109 -2.59 -13.53 4.62
C ARG A 109 -3.45 -12.73 5.59
N CYS A 110 -4.78 -12.82 5.49
CA CYS A 110 -5.71 -12.18 6.43
C CYS A 110 -5.53 -12.74 7.85
N GLU A 111 -5.52 -14.06 8.02
CA GLU A 111 -5.32 -14.73 9.31
C GLU A 111 -3.99 -14.33 9.96
N ARG A 112 -2.90 -14.31 9.18
CA ARG A 112 -1.59 -13.86 9.67
C ARG A 112 -1.59 -12.40 10.09
N THR A 113 -2.35 -11.55 9.38
CA THR A 113 -2.51 -10.13 9.73
C THR A 113 -3.28 -9.99 11.04
N ILE A 114 -4.36 -10.73 11.22
CA ILE A 114 -5.16 -10.75 12.45
C ILE A 114 -4.29 -11.22 13.61
N ALA A 115 -3.60 -12.36 13.47
CA ALA A 115 -2.72 -12.89 14.51
C ALA A 115 -1.60 -11.91 14.91
N LEU A 116 -1.05 -11.15 13.95
CA LEU A 116 -0.10 -10.09 14.23
C LEU A 116 -0.74 -8.97 15.06
N LEU A 117 -1.92 -8.50 14.69
CA LEU A 117 -2.62 -7.44 15.43
C LEU A 117 -3.01 -7.91 16.83
N ASP A 118 -3.47 -9.15 16.99
CA ASP A 118 -3.80 -9.76 18.28
C ASP A 118 -2.57 -9.92 19.19
N SER A 119 -1.37 -9.97 18.62
CA SER A 119 -0.13 -10.03 19.40
C SER A 119 0.27 -8.70 20.03
N VAL A 120 -0.30 -7.58 19.56
CA VAL A 120 0.01 -6.22 20.03
C VAL A 120 -0.88 -5.88 21.21
N VAL A 121 -0.28 -5.44 22.32
CA VAL A 121 -1.02 -5.00 23.51
C VAL A 121 -1.01 -3.48 23.63
N PRO A 122 -1.95 -2.86 24.38
CA PRO A 122 -2.04 -1.40 24.48
C PRO A 122 -0.73 -0.70 24.83
N ARG A 123 0.03 -1.25 25.78
CA ARG A 123 1.35 -0.72 26.18
C ARG A 123 2.39 -0.65 25.06
N ASP A 124 2.20 -1.38 23.96
CA ASP A 124 3.11 -1.36 22.82
C ASP A 124 2.83 -0.16 21.91
N VAL A 125 1.69 0.52 22.08
CA VAL A 125 1.21 1.64 21.24
C VAL A 125 1.01 2.92 22.06
N ASP A 126 0.56 2.80 23.31
CA ASP A 126 0.34 3.94 24.21
C ASP A 126 1.66 4.72 24.44
N GLY A 127 1.59 6.06 24.40
CA GLY A 127 2.75 6.94 24.57
C GLY A 127 3.45 7.32 23.26
N HIS A 128 2.97 6.82 22.12
CA HIS A 128 3.45 7.21 20.79
C HIS A 128 2.70 8.41 20.18
N GLU A 129 1.74 8.98 20.92
CA GLU A 129 1.02 10.20 20.57
C GLU A 129 1.99 11.36 20.27
N GLY A 130 1.70 12.15 19.25
CA GLY A 130 2.56 13.23 18.75
C GLY A 130 3.87 12.76 18.10
N GLY A 131 4.18 11.47 18.13
CA GLY A 131 5.35 10.87 17.48
C GLY A 131 5.35 11.15 15.97
N THR A 132 6.52 11.46 15.43
CA THR A 132 6.65 11.75 13.99
C THR A 132 6.63 10.46 13.17
N VAL A 133 5.70 10.38 12.23
CA VAL A 133 5.62 9.34 11.20
C VAL A 133 6.08 9.92 9.85
N GLU A 134 7.11 9.32 9.27
CA GLU A 134 7.61 9.67 7.94
C GLU A 134 7.47 8.47 6.97
N PHE A 135 6.83 8.70 5.83
CA PHE A 135 6.71 7.68 4.78
C PHE A 135 6.59 8.32 3.41
N ARG A 136 6.89 7.55 2.36
CA ARG A 136 6.79 8.01 0.97
C ARG A 136 5.48 7.55 0.34
N LEU A 137 4.87 8.44 -0.43
CA LEU A 137 3.73 8.17 -1.29
C LEU A 137 4.05 8.69 -2.70
N GLY A 138 4.18 7.78 -3.67
CA GLY A 138 4.65 8.14 -5.01
C GLY A 138 6.03 8.82 -4.98
N GLY A 139 6.14 9.96 -5.64
CA GLY A 139 7.39 10.75 -5.72
C GLY A 139 7.68 11.65 -4.50
N GLY A 140 6.78 11.72 -3.50
CA GLY A 140 6.89 12.64 -2.38
C GLY A 140 7.04 11.95 -1.02
N GLY A 141 7.75 12.60 -0.10
CA GLY A 141 7.76 12.25 1.33
C GLY A 141 6.63 12.96 2.07
N LEU A 142 5.96 12.26 2.98
CA LEU A 142 4.97 12.79 3.91
C LEU A 142 5.49 12.65 5.33
N LYS A 143 5.21 13.67 6.14
CA LYS A 143 5.54 13.75 7.56
C LYS A 143 4.29 14.20 8.31
N MET A 144 3.92 13.49 9.35
CA MET A 144 2.72 13.74 10.16
C MET A 144 2.89 13.17 11.57
N THR A 145 2.02 13.52 12.50
CA THR A 145 2.00 12.84 13.80
C THR A 145 1.41 11.42 13.68
N ALA A 146 1.60 10.58 14.69
CA ALA A 146 1.06 9.22 14.73
C ALA A 146 -0.47 9.19 14.59
N GLU A 147 -1.18 10.10 15.25
CA GLU A 147 -2.65 10.21 15.20
C GLU A 147 -3.12 10.72 13.84
N GLU A 148 -2.40 11.70 13.27
CA GLU A 148 -2.69 12.19 11.93
C GLU A 148 -2.49 11.08 10.89
N TYR A 149 -1.41 10.30 11.03
CA TYR A 149 -1.19 9.12 10.19
C TYR A 149 -2.34 8.13 10.30
N LEU A 150 -2.76 7.79 11.51
CA LEU A 150 -3.83 6.82 11.71
C LEU A 150 -5.15 7.32 11.11
N MET A 151 -5.57 8.53 11.52
CA MET A 151 -6.90 9.05 11.23
C MET A 151 -7.04 9.64 9.82
N LYS A 152 -6.00 10.29 9.30
CA LYS A 152 -6.05 10.97 7.99
C LYS A 152 -5.55 10.08 6.85
N TYR A 153 -4.77 9.04 7.14
CA TYR A 153 -4.18 8.18 6.11
C TYR A 153 -4.53 6.71 6.26
N ALA A 154 -4.11 6.04 7.35
CA ALA A 154 -4.19 4.59 7.46
C ALA A 154 -5.64 4.07 7.50
N VAL A 155 -6.50 4.66 8.33
CA VAL A 155 -7.91 4.26 8.46
C VAL A 155 -8.70 4.53 7.18
N PRO A 156 -8.64 5.72 6.55
CA PRO A 156 -9.29 5.95 5.26
C PRO A 156 -8.79 5.01 4.15
N PHE A 157 -7.48 4.75 4.09
CA PHE A 157 -6.89 3.86 3.10
C PHE A 157 -7.36 2.41 3.29
N PHE A 158 -7.37 1.92 4.53
CA PHE A 158 -7.90 0.62 4.89
C PHE A 158 -9.37 0.49 4.47
N GLY A 159 -10.22 1.44 4.87
CA GLY A 159 -11.65 1.42 4.57
C GLY A 159 -11.96 1.46 3.08
N PHE A 160 -11.22 2.26 2.31
CA PHE A 160 -11.36 2.31 0.86
C PHE A 160 -11.09 0.96 0.20
N HIS A 161 -9.96 0.32 0.50
CA HIS A 161 -9.60 -0.96 -0.12
C HIS A 161 -10.46 -2.12 0.37
N LEU A 162 -10.88 -2.10 1.64
CA LEU A 162 -11.85 -3.08 2.16
C LEU A 162 -13.18 -2.97 1.43
N GLY A 163 -13.70 -1.74 1.24
CA GLY A 163 -14.94 -1.50 0.50
C GLY A 163 -14.86 -1.94 -0.96
N LEU A 164 -13.72 -1.75 -1.62
CA LEU A 164 -13.49 -2.25 -2.98
C LEU A 164 -13.46 -3.78 -3.02
N ALA A 165 -12.75 -4.44 -2.11
CA ALA A 165 -12.72 -5.89 -2.03
C ALA A 165 -14.12 -6.47 -1.81
N TYR A 166 -14.88 -5.89 -0.89
CA TYR A 166 -16.29 -6.22 -0.64
C TYR A 166 -17.15 -6.05 -1.90
N ALA A 167 -17.08 -4.91 -2.58
CA ALA A 167 -17.86 -4.64 -3.78
C ALA A 167 -17.53 -5.62 -4.92
N MET A 168 -16.24 -5.96 -5.09
CA MET A 168 -15.80 -6.93 -6.10
C MET A 168 -16.32 -8.33 -5.81
N LEU A 169 -16.23 -8.80 -4.57
CA LEU A 169 -16.74 -10.11 -4.16
C LEU A 169 -18.25 -10.20 -4.39
N ARG A 170 -19.00 -9.19 -3.94
CA ARG A 170 -20.46 -9.13 -4.13
C ARG A 170 -20.85 -9.08 -5.60
N MET A 171 -20.11 -8.33 -6.43
CA MET A 171 -20.32 -8.29 -7.88
C MET A 171 -20.04 -9.65 -8.56
N LYS A 172 -19.14 -10.47 -7.98
CA LYS A 172 -18.87 -11.83 -8.46
C LYS A 172 -19.84 -12.89 -7.91
N GLY A 173 -20.90 -12.46 -7.20
CA GLY A 173 -21.97 -13.34 -6.73
C GLY A 173 -21.72 -13.96 -5.36
N VAL A 174 -20.71 -13.50 -4.61
CA VAL A 174 -20.55 -13.90 -3.21
C VAL A 174 -21.65 -13.24 -2.39
N GLU A 175 -22.37 -14.05 -1.60
CA GLU A 175 -23.49 -13.61 -0.76
C GLU A 175 -23.01 -12.83 0.47
N LEU A 176 -22.52 -11.61 0.25
CA LEU A 176 -22.10 -10.69 1.30
C LEU A 176 -23.16 -9.61 1.52
N GLY A 177 -23.50 -9.37 2.79
CA GLY A 177 -24.34 -8.30 3.28
C GLY A 177 -23.56 -7.06 3.73
N PHE A 178 -24.29 -6.00 4.05
CA PHE A 178 -23.71 -4.78 4.62
C PHE A 178 -22.97 -5.05 5.94
N ALA A 179 -23.53 -5.92 6.78
CA ALA A 179 -22.97 -6.29 8.08
C ALA A 179 -21.58 -6.95 7.95
N ASP A 180 -21.35 -7.77 6.92
CA ASP A 180 -20.06 -8.43 6.69
C ASP A 180 -18.90 -7.44 6.46
N CYS A 181 -19.19 -6.24 5.96
CA CYS A 181 -18.18 -5.21 5.70
C CYS A 181 -18.00 -4.23 6.85
N LEU A 182 -19.07 -3.82 7.53
CA LEU A 182 -19.06 -2.69 8.47
C LEU A 182 -19.30 -3.09 9.92
N MET A 183 -19.81 -4.29 10.16
CA MET A 183 -20.09 -4.78 11.49
C MET A 183 -19.58 -6.22 11.64
N PRO A 184 -18.27 -6.48 11.41
CA PRO A 184 -17.72 -7.81 11.63
C PRO A 184 -17.92 -8.20 13.09
N GLY A 185 -18.86 -9.11 13.36
CA GLY A 185 -19.25 -9.54 14.71
C GLY A 185 -20.73 -9.33 15.07
N VAL A 186 -21.46 -8.52 14.30
CA VAL A 186 -22.92 -8.56 14.32
C VAL A 186 -23.30 -9.69 13.36
N GLY A 187 -23.87 -10.77 13.89
CA GLY A 187 -24.28 -11.95 13.10
C GLY A 187 -25.24 -11.59 11.96
N PRO A 188 -25.69 -12.57 11.16
CA PRO A 188 -26.64 -12.32 10.08
C PRO A 188 -27.77 -11.44 10.60
N LEU A 189 -27.98 -10.28 9.95
CA LEU A 189 -29.17 -9.49 10.21
C LEU A 189 -30.32 -10.34 9.67
N GLU A 190 -30.99 -11.06 10.56
CA GLU A 190 -32.28 -11.68 10.25
C GLU A 190 -33.20 -10.53 9.81
N VAL A 191 -33.55 -10.53 8.53
CA VAL A 191 -34.51 -9.62 7.90
C VAL A 191 -35.86 -10.31 7.78
#